data_AF-A0A3D3JMP3-F1
#
_entry.id   AF-A0A3D3JMP3-F1
#
_cell.length_a   1.000
_cell.length_b   1.000
_cell.length_c   1.000
_cell.angle_alpha   90.00
_cell.angle_beta   90.00
_cell.angle_gamma   90.00
#
_symmetry.space_group_name_H-M   'P 1'
#
loop_
_entity.id
_entity.type
_entity.pdbx_description
1 polymer ?
#
loop_
_entity_poly.entity_id
_entity_poly.type
_entity_poly.pdbx_seq_one_letter_code
_entity_poly.pdbx_strand_id
1 'polypeptide(L)'
;MRQLIMLGVVVLLSGTTASANQLAAAEETLVLRYAFDEGKGDVVKDKSGKGNDGQIHGARFVKLGDGYALEFDGADDYVSCPITPSLDMKDVITVEVWVRPADYAENETVIVAEWPVFGLCQGGGTGGGIWYAPKGHGTASSPPNGLTPNQWHHVVGTYDNGKMNLFMDGELVDTTMSKTNTLWPRKEIKELWIGRISEEDSHFFKGKIGAVRIYHRALSPFEVGKRHDATRDL
;
A
#
# COMPACT_ATOMS: atom_id res chain seq x y z
N MET A 1 -35.98 14.41 54.55
CA MET A 1 -35.86 13.26 53.61
C MET A 1 -35.18 13.77 52.34
N ARG A 2 -34.23 13.00 51.82
CA ARG A 2 -33.15 13.38 50.90
C ARG A 2 -33.59 13.85 49.51
N GLN A 3 -32.82 14.81 48.97
CA GLN A 3 -32.81 15.25 47.58
C GLN A 3 -32.42 14.10 46.63
N LEU A 4 -33.04 14.05 45.44
CA LEU A 4 -32.63 13.21 44.32
C LEU A 4 -32.14 14.13 43.19
N ILE A 5 -30.83 14.14 42.94
CA ILE A 5 -30.21 14.82 41.80
C ILE A 5 -30.11 13.79 40.68
N MET A 6 -30.82 14.01 39.56
CA MET A 6 -30.55 13.29 38.32
C MET A 6 -29.25 13.85 37.70
N LEU A 7 -28.19 13.06 37.70
CA LEU A 7 -27.07 13.27 36.79
C LEU A 7 -27.46 12.69 35.42
N GLY A 8 -27.73 13.56 34.45
CA GLY A 8 -27.76 13.18 33.04
C GLY A 8 -26.33 12.90 32.58
N VAL A 9 -26.03 11.64 32.26
CA VAL A 9 -24.81 11.28 31.56
C VAL A 9 -24.93 11.76 30.12
N VAL A 10 -24.26 12.85 29.78
CA VAL A 10 -24.01 13.22 28.38
C VAL A 10 -22.88 12.32 27.89
N VAL A 11 -23.23 11.28 27.15
CA VAL A 11 -22.24 10.52 26.37
C VAL A 11 -21.87 11.39 25.18
N LEU A 12 -20.66 11.94 25.20
CA LEU A 12 -20.08 12.67 24.07
C LEU A 12 -19.85 11.70 22.91
N LEU A 13 -20.73 11.70 21.91
CA LEU A 13 -20.61 10.99 20.63
C LEU A 13 -19.52 11.59 19.70
N SER A 14 -18.65 12.47 20.20
CA SER A 14 -17.70 13.24 19.36
C SER A 14 -16.56 12.40 18.78
N GLY A 15 -16.25 11.23 19.36
CA GLY A 15 -15.15 10.38 18.90
C GLY A 15 -15.46 9.60 17.61
N THR A 16 -16.71 9.14 17.43
CA THR A 16 -17.08 8.29 16.27
C THR A 16 -17.25 9.08 14.99
N THR A 17 -17.74 10.32 15.07
CA THR A 17 -17.92 11.20 13.90
C THR A 17 -16.60 11.72 13.33
N ALA A 18 -15.63 12.04 14.20
CA ALA A 18 -14.30 12.46 13.76
C ALA A 18 -13.55 11.35 13.01
N SER A 19 -13.61 10.10 13.51
CA SER A 19 -12.99 8.95 12.85
C SER A 19 -13.66 8.60 11.52
N ALA A 20 -15.00 8.67 11.45
CA ALA A 20 -15.73 8.46 10.20
C ALA A 20 -15.39 9.54 9.16
N ASN A 21 -15.26 10.80 9.58
CA ASN A 21 -14.88 11.91 8.70
C ASN A 21 -13.44 11.76 8.15
N GLN A 22 -12.49 11.28 8.96
CA GLN A 22 -11.12 11.03 8.48
C GLN A 22 -11.05 9.89 7.45
N LEU A 23 -11.77 8.79 7.69
CA LEU A 23 -11.86 7.68 6.73
C LEU A 23 -12.56 8.11 5.43
N ALA A 24 -13.64 8.88 5.53
CA ALA A 24 -14.32 9.44 4.36
C ALA A 24 -13.38 10.36 3.55
N ALA A 25 -12.62 11.24 4.23
CA ALA A 25 -11.64 12.11 3.57
C ALA A 25 -10.50 11.33 2.90
N ALA A 26 -10.11 10.16 3.43
CA ALA A 26 -9.16 9.28 2.75
C ALA A 26 -9.72 8.76 1.42
N GLU A 27 -10.97 8.29 1.43
CA GLU A 27 -11.63 7.75 0.23
C GLU A 27 -11.84 8.82 -0.87
N GLU A 28 -11.98 10.11 -0.52
CA GLU A 28 -12.02 11.21 -1.50
C GLU A 28 -10.69 11.36 -2.27
N THR A 29 -9.57 10.96 -1.66
CA THR A 29 -8.22 11.01 -2.24
C THR A 29 -7.76 9.69 -2.82
N LEU A 30 -8.61 8.66 -2.79
CA LEU A 30 -8.32 7.33 -3.35
C LEU A 30 -8.20 7.42 -4.88
N VAL A 31 -7.07 6.99 -5.41
CA VAL A 31 -6.79 7.02 -6.85
C VAL A 31 -6.68 5.64 -7.47
N LEU A 32 -6.48 4.60 -6.66
CA LEU A 32 -6.49 3.21 -7.13
C LEU A 32 -6.95 2.29 -6.01
N ARG A 33 -7.84 1.34 -6.34
CA ARG A 33 -8.21 0.25 -5.44
C ARG A 33 -8.37 -1.06 -6.20
N TYR A 34 -7.44 -1.98 -5.97
CA TYR A 34 -7.52 -3.36 -6.43
C TYR A 34 -7.96 -4.26 -5.27
N ALA A 35 -9.24 -4.63 -5.28
CA ALA A 35 -9.81 -5.55 -4.32
C ALA A 35 -9.64 -7.03 -4.72
N PHE A 36 -9.35 -7.29 -6.01
CA PHE A 36 -9.22 -8.62 -6.61
C PHE A 36 -10.51 -9.48 -6.60
N ASP A 37 -11.67 -8.87 -6.35
CA ASP A 37 -12.98 -9.54 -6.28
C ASP A 37 -13.38 -10.29 -7.56
N GLU A 38 -12.71 -10.02 -8.69
CA GLU A 38 -12.95 -10.68 -9.97
C GLU A 38 -12.75 -12.20 -9.87
N GLY A 39 -11.76 -12.65 -9.11
CA GLY A 39 -11.49 -14.06 -8.82
C GLY A 39 -11.09 -14.94 -10.01
N LYS A 40 -11.00 -14.37 -11.22
CA LYS A 40 -10.60 -15.02 -12.47
C LYS A 40 -10.29 -13.99 -13.56
N GLY A 41 -9.72 -14.46 -14.67
CA GLY A 41 -9.39 -13.63 -15.83
C GLY A 41 -8.01 -13.01 -15.70
N ASP A 42 -7.73 -12.05 -16.57
CA ASP A 42 -6.44 -11.42 -16.76
C ASP A 42 -6.47 -9.91 -16.50
N VAL A 43 -7.53 -9.39 -15.88
CA VAL A 43 -7.69 -7.97 -15.56
C VAL A 43 -8.09 -7.80 -14.10
N VAL A 44 -7.41 -6.89 -13.40
CA VAL A 44 -7.79 -6.39 -12.08
C VAL A 44 -8.53 -5.07 -12.25
N LYS A 45 -9.75 -4.98 -11.75
CA LYS A 45 -10.54 -3.75 -11.89
C LYS A 45 -10.22 -2.74 -10.80
N ASP A 46 -10.07 -1.49 -11.20
CA ASP A 46 -9.97 -0.36 -10.30
C ASP A 46 -11.35 0.00 -9.73
N LYS A 47 -11.51 -0.18 -8.42
CA LYS A 47 -12.73 0.14 -7.68
C LYS A 47 -12.76 1.58 -7.15
N SER A 48 -11.74 2.39 -7.43
CA SER A 48 -11.71 3.81 -7.02
C SER A 48 -12.57 4.71 -7.92
N GLY A 49 -12.96 4.22 -9.11
CA GLY A 49 -13.68 4.99 -10.11
C GLY A 49 -12.79 5.89 -10.98
N LYS A 50 -11.46 5.72 -10.94
CA LYS A 50 -10.52 6.45 -11.81
C LYS A 50 -10.18 5.71 -13.11
N GLY A 51 -10.57 4.44 -13.20
CA GLY A 51 -10.39 3.63 -14.41
C GLY A 51 -8.95 3.14 -14.61
N ASN A 52 -8.20 3.07 -13.52
CA ASN A 52 -6.83 2.57 -13.51
C ASN A 52 -6.82 1.03 -13.47
N ASP A 53 -7.49 0.36 -14.41
CA ASP A 53 -7.53 -1.10 -14.48
C ASP A 53 -6.12 -1.67 -14.78
N GLY A 54 -5.78 -2.79 -14.13
CA GLY A 54 -4.49 -3.46 -14.30
C GLY A 54 -4.60 -4.72 -15.16
N GLN A 55 -3.64 -4.93 -16.06
CA GLN A 55 -3.48 -6.17 -16.83
C GLN A 55 -2.61 -7.15 -16.04
N ILE A 56 -3.08 -8.37 -15.89
CA ILE A 56 -2.36 -9.48 -15.24
C ILE A 56 -1.53 -10.21 -16.29
N HIS A 57 -0.29 -10.51 -15.94
CA HIS A 57 0.66 -11.32 -16.71
C HIS A 57 1.17 -12.44 -15.82
N GLY A 58 0.81 -13.68 -16.11
CA GLY A 58 1.24 -14.90 -15.39
C GLY A 58 0.58 -15.13 -14.02
N ALA A 59 0.46 -14.08 -13.19
CA ALA A 59 -0.09 -14.18 -11.84
C ALA A 59 -1.54 -14.72 -11.86
N ARG A 60 -1.93 -15.44 -10.79
CA ARG A 60 -3.26 -16.09 -10.73
C ARG A 60 -4.05 -15.74 -9.49
N PHE A 61 -5.36 -15.64 -9.67
CA PHE A 61 -6.28 -15.49 -8.54
C PHE A 61 -6.23 -16.70 -7.61
N VAL A 62 -6.21 -16.42 -6.31
CA VAL A 62 -6.34 -17.40 -5.23
C VAL A 62 -7.46 -16.97 -4.31
N LYS A 63 -8.34 -17.91 -3.97
CA LYS A 63 -9.46 -17.65 -3.05
C LYS A 63 -8.93 -17.47 -1.64
N LEU A 64 -9.35 -16.39 -0.99
CA LEU A 64 -9.21 -16.12 0.45
C LEU A 64 -10.62 -16.06 1.02
N GLY A 65 -10.85 -16.52 2.26
CA GLY A 65 -12.17 -16.54 2.94
C GLY A 65 -13.36 -16.16 2.05
N ASP A 66 -13.75 -14.89 2.12
CA ASP A 66 -14.76 -14.29 1.25
C ASP A 66 -14.16 -13.52 0.05
N GLY A 67 -12.88 -13.13 0.09
CA GLY A 67 -12.18 -12.39 -0.96
C GLY A 67 -11.31 -13.22 -1.92
N TYR A 68 -10.32 -12.54 -2.50
CA TYR A 68 -9.29 -13.12 -3.36
C TYR A 68 -7.99 -12.31 -3.23
N ALA A 69 -6.89 -12.93 -3.64
CA ALA A 69 -5.60 -12.27 -3.89
C ALA A 69 -5.03 -12.75 -5.22
N LEU A 70 -3.92 -12.14 -5.65
CA LEU A 70 -3.08 -12.69 -6.71
C LEU A 70 -1.87 -13.41 -6.10
N GLU A 71 -1.55 -14.57 -6.64
CA GLU A 71 -0.32 -15.32 -6.34
C GLU A 71 0.69 -15.13 -7.47
N PHE A 72 1.93 -14.85 -7.07
CA PHE A 72 3.09 -14.55 -7.90
C PHE A 72 4.19 -15.58 -7.63
N ASP A 73 4.84 -16.09 -8.67
CA ASP A 73 5.80 -17.18 -8.59
C ASP A 73 7.28 -16.75 -8.40
N GLY A 74 7.57 -15.46 -8.57
CA GLY A 74 8.91 -14.90 -8.47
C GLY A 74 9.78 -15.02 -9.74
N ALA A 75 9.19 -15.33 -10.90
CA ALA A 75 9.92 -15.51 -12.15
C ALA A 75 9.51 -14.53 -13.25
N ASP A 76 8.22 -14.44 -13.57
CA ASP A 76 7.72 -13.56 -14.64
C ASP A 76 6.31 -13.00 -14.38
N ASP A 77 5.76 -13.24 -13.20
CA ASP A 77 4.43 -12.79 -12.80
C ASP A 77 4.38 -11.30 -12.41
N TYR A 78 3.45 -10.54 -12.99
CA TYR A 78 3.19 -9.15 -12.58
C TYR A 78 1.80 -8.65 -12.99
N VAL A 79 1.40 -7.51 -12.43
CA VAL A 79 0.30 -6.68 -12.94
C VAL A 79 0.87 -5.35 -13.43
N SER A 80 0.39 -4.89 -14.59
CA SER A 80 0.76 -3.59 -15.14
C SER A 80 -0.46 -2.69 -15.30
N CYS A 81 -0.32 -1.41 -14.99
CA CYS A 81 -1.37 -0.41 -15.12
C CYS A 81 -0.78 0.86 -15.74
N PRO A 82 -1.24 1.28 -16.93
CA PRO A 82 -0.84 2.56 -17.49
C PRO A 82 -1.11 3.70 -16.51
N ILE A 83 -0.14 4.59 -16.35
CA ILE A 83 -0.29 5.79 -15.54
C ILE A 83 -1.25 6.73 -16.25
N THR A 84 -2.35 7.03 -15.59
CA THR A 84 -3.30 8.06 -15.99
C THR A 84 -2.99 9.36 -15.23
N PRO A 85 -3.60 10.50 -15.60
CA PRO A 85 -3.43 11.75 -14.85
C PRO A 85 -3.78 11.64 -13.35
N SER A 86 -4.65 10.68 -12.97
CA SER A 86 -5.00 10.46 -11.57
C SER A 86 -3.87 9.82 -10.75
N LEU A 87 -2.96 9.11 -11.40
CA LEU A 87 -1.78 8.51 -10.77
C LEU A 87 -0.53 9.40 -10.87
N ASP A 88 -0.56 10.49 -11.64
CA ASP A 88 0.55 11.46 -11.77
C ASP A 88 0.69 12.40 -10.56
N MET A 89 0.90 11.82 -9.38
CA MET A 89 1.10 12.53 -8.12
C MET A 89 2.55 13.04 -8.00
N LYS A 90 2.74 14.26 -7.48
CA LYS A 90 4.04 14.95 -7.48
C LYS A 90 4.62 15.23 -6.10
N ASP A 91 3.77 15.38 -5.08
CA ASP A 91 4.20 15.97 -3.81
C ASP A 91 3.83 15.10 -2.60
N VAL A 92 2.79 14.28 -2.72
CA VAL A 92 2.23 13.50 -1.61
C VAL A 92 1.64 12.19 -2.12
N ILE A 93 1.84 11.10 -1.39
CA ILE A 93 1.32 9.78 -1.74
C ILE A 93 1.22 8.87 -0.52
N THR A 94 0.24 7.97 -0.53
CA THR A 94 0.25 6.74 0.28
C THR A 94 0.11 5.53 -0.63
N VAL A 95 0.93 4.52 -0.40
CA VAL A 95 0.81 3.18 -1.00
C VAL A 95 0.49 2.20 0.12
N GLU A 96 -0.59 1.46 -0.03
CA GLU A 96 -1.11 0.49 0.94
C GLU A 96 -1.31 -0.86 0.27
N VAL A 97 -0.87 -1.94 0.92
CA VAL A 97 -0.99 -3.30 0.39
C VAL A 97 -1.07 -4.32 1.52
N TRP A 98 -1.83 -5.39 1.30
CA TRP A 98 -1.65 -6.63 2.05
C TRP A 98 -0.73 -7.56 1.28
N VAL A 99 0.30 -8.07 1.93
CA VAL A 99 1.31 -8.93 1.29
C VAL A 99 1.57 -10.16 2.15
N ARG A 100 1.73 -11.31 1.50
CA ARG A 100 2.13 -12.57 2.12
C ARG A 100 3.29 -13.18 1.35
N PRO A 101 4.54 -12.87 1.72
CA PRO A 101 5.69 -13.38 1.00
C PRO A 101 5.84 -14.89 1.17
N ALA A 102 6.42 -15.57 0.18
CA ALA A 102 6.65 -17.01 0.25
C ALA A 102 7.94 -17.37 1.01
N ASP A 103 8.92 -16.47 1.01
CA ASP A 103 10.26 -16.64 1.55
C ASP A 103 10.84 -15.31 2.05
N TYR A 104 11.99 -15.38 2.71
CA TYR A 104 12.82 -14.19 2.95
C TYR A 104 13.64 -13.94 1.68
N ALA A 105 13.29 -12.90 0.93
CA ALA A 105 14.03 -12.56 -0.28
C ALA A 105 15.48 -12.15 0.06
N GLU A 106 16.46 -12.86 -0.51
CA GLU A 106 17.88 -12.53 -0.36
C GLU A 106 18.22 -11.22 -1.08
N ASN A 107 17.74 -11.10 -2.32
CA ASN A 107 17.82 -9.88 -3.13
C ASN A 107 16.56 -9.05 -2.96
N GLU A 108 16.63 -7.78 -3.38
CA GLU A 108 15.43 -6.93 -3.42
C GLU A 108 14.39 -7.54 -4.39
N THR A 109 13.12 -7.52 -4.00
CA THR A 109 11.97 -7.88 -4.83
C THR A 109 10.89 -6.83 -4.64
N VAL A 110 10.08 -6.58 -5.68
CA VAL A 110 9.13 -5.46 -5.67
C VAL A 110 7.70 -5.94 -5.55
N ILE A 111 7.00 -5.40 -4.54
CA ILE A 111 5.60 -5.69 -4.25
C ILE A 111 4.72 -4.74 -5.07
N VAL A 112 4.94 -3.43 -4.95
CA VAL A 112 4.29 -2.39 -5.77
C VAL A 112 5.31 -1.31 -6.09
N ALA A 113 5.44 -0.89 -7.34
CA ALA A 113 6.31 0.21 -7.69
C ALA A 113 5.85 0.99 -8.92
N GLU A 114 6.34 2.20 -8.96
CA GLU A 114 6.40 3.00 -10.17
C GLU A 114 7.82 3.56 -10.27
N TRP A 115 8.65 2.93 -11.09
CA TRP A 115 10.04 3.35 -11.24
C TRP A 115 10.14 4.65 -12.07
N PRO A 116 10.96 5.64 -11.67
CA PRO A 116 11.81 5.72 -10.47
C PRO A 116 11.17 6.54 -9.32
N VAL A 117 9.85 6.63 -9.27
CA VAL A 117 9.11 7.54 -8.36
C VAL A 117 8.94 6.95 -6.97
N PHE A 118 8.49 5.70 -6.85
CA PHE A 118 8.37 5.01 -5.57
C PHE A 118 8.43 3.50 -5.74
N GLY A 119 8.70 2.79 -4.64
CA GLY A 119 8.53 1.36 -4.58
C GLY A 119 8.46 0.83 -3.16
N LEU A 120 7.59 -0.16 -2.98
CA LEU A 120 7.48 -0.98 -1.80
C LEU A 120 8.09 -2.35 -2.14
N CYS A 121 9.10 -2.76 -1.37
CA CYS A 121 9.94 -3.91 -1.66
C CYS A 121 10.21 -4.77 -0.41
N GLN A 122 10.75 -5.95 -0.63
CA GLN A 122 11.29 -6.85 0.38
C GLN A 122 12.74 -7.23 0.00
N GLY A 123 13.60 -7.51 0.99
CA GLY A 123 14.94 -8.06 0.76
C GLY A 123 16.00 -6.97 0.58
N GLY A 124 17.16 -7.34 0.02
CA GLY A 124 18.26 -6.40 -0.25
C GLY A 124 18.90 -5.80 1.02
N GLY A 125 18.91 -6.56 2.12
CA GLY A 125 19.39 -6.10 3.42
C GLY A 125 18.32 -5.48 4.32
N THR A 126 17.06 -5.44 3.88
CA THR A 126 15.90 -4.98 4.67
C THR A 126 14.83 -6.07 4.76
N GLY A 127 13.99 -6.04 5.80
CA GLY A 127 12.86 -6.97 5.92
C GLY A 127 11.64 -6.58 5.08
N GLY A 128 11.45 -5.28 4.89
CA GLY A 128 10.47 -4.61 4.05
C GLY A 128 10.86 -3.14 3.98
N GLY A 129 10.80 -2.55 2.79
CA GLY A 129 11.26 -1.19 2.54
C GLY A 129 10.27 -0.42 1.71
N ILE A 130 10.14 0.87 2.00
CA ILE A 130 9.57 1.82 1.06
C ILE A 130 10.58 2.90 0.72
N TRP A 131 10.78 3.11 -0.58
CA TRP A 131 11.58 4.19 -1.12
C TRP A 131 10.71 5.13 -1.95
N TYR A 132 11.07 6.41 -1.94
CA TYR A 132 10.39 7.50 -2.62
C TYR A 132 11.44 8.39 -3.28
N ALA A 133 11.15 8.89 -4.48
CA ALA A 133 12.09 9.47 -5.43
C ALA A 133 13.13 8.44 -5.94
N PRO A 134 14.11 8.76 -6.83
CA PRO A 134 15.00 7.74 -7.36
C PRO A 134 15.71 7.03 -6.21
N LYS A 135 15.85 5.72 -6.34
CA LYS A 135 16.59 4.89 -5.39
C LYS A 135 17.90 5.58 -4.99
N GLY A 136 18.07 5.83 -3.69
CA GLY A 136 19.20 6.58 -3.13
C GLY A 136 18.87 7.96 -2.54
N HIS A 137 17.62 8.41 -2.65
CA HIS A 137 17.16 9.68 -2.05
C HIS A 137 16.63 9.53 -0.63
N GLY A 138 16.26 8.33 -0.22
CA GLY A 138 15.81 7.96 1.13
C GLY A 138 15.08 6.62 1.06
N THR A 139 15.13 5.86 2.15
CA THR A 139 14.39 4.61 2.31
C THR A 139 13.93 4.54 3.76
N ALA A 140 12.63 4.36 3.99
CA ALA A 140 12.12 3.95 5.29
C ALA A 140 12.02 2.42 5.29
N SER A 141 12.58 1.74 6.29
CA SER A 141 12.73 0.29 6.25
C SER A 141 12.48 -0.36 7.60
N SER A 142 11.91 -1.57 7.56
CA SER A 142 11.87 -2.44 8.73
C SER A 142 13.25 -3.05 9.01
N PRO A 143 13.47 -3.56 10.24
CA PRO A 143 14.56 -4.48 10.49
C PRO A 143 14.55 -5.68 9.52
N PRO A 144 15.68 -6.37 9.32
CA PRO A 144 15.73 -7.62 8.57
C PRO A 144 14.64 -8.59 9.03
N ASN A 145 14.06 -9.34 8.09
CA ASN A 145 12.99 -10.31 8.35
C ASN A 145 11.67 -9.73 8.87
N GLY A 146 11.43 -8.42 8.74
CA GLY A 146 10.17 -7.76 9.12
C GLY A 146 8.92 -8.29 8.42
N LEU A 147 9.03 -8.74 7.17
CA LEU A 147 7.96 -9.47 6.48
C LEU A 147 8.19 -10.97 6.64
N THR A 148 7.45 -11.59 7.55
CA THR A 148 7.62 -13.00 7.84
C THR A 148 6.98 -13.87 6.74
N PRO A 149 7.68 -14.90 6.23
CA PRO A 149 7.17 -15.76 5.19
C PRO A 149 5.89 -16.44 5.62
N ASN A 150 4.98 -16.58 4.67
CA ASN A 150 3.73 -17.29 4.81
C ASN A 150 2.73 -16.66 5.82
N GLN A 151 2.96 -15.40 6.22
CA GLN A 151 2.03 -14.60 7.01
C GLN A 151 1.59 -13.35 6.24
N TRP A 152 0.35 -12.95 6.43
CA TRP A 152 -0.17 -11.70 5.88
C TRP A 152 0.33 -10.52 6.70
N HIS A 153 0.84 -9.52 6.01
CA HIS A 153 1.24 -8.24 6.59
C HIS A 153 0.53 -7.09 5.88
N HIS A 154 0.05 -6.13 6.64
CA HIS A 154 -0.46 -4.86 6.11
C HIS A 154 0.69 -3.88 6.05
N VAL A 155 1.13 -3.53 4.84
CA VAL A 155 2.26 -2.62 4.65
C VAL A 155 1.76 -1.34 4.03
N VAL A 156 2.06 -0.23 4.69
CA VAL A 156 1.70 1.10 4.21
C VAL A 156 2.95 1.95 4.24
N GLY A 157 3.22 2.67 3.18
CA GLY A 157 4.17 3.76 3.28
C GLY A 157 3.59 5.06 2.77
N THR A 158 4.07 6.15 3.35
CA THR A 158 3.59 7.50 3.04
C THR A 158 4.74 8.42 2.73
N TYR A 159 4.51 9.37 1.84
CA TYR A 159 5.42 10.47 1.53
C TYR A 159 4.64 11.78 1.58
N ASP A 160 5.19 12.76 2.32
CA ASP A 160 4.68 14.12 2.35
C ASP A 160 5.84 15.09 2.59
N ASN A 161 6.12 15.95 1.60
CA ASN A 161 7.13 17.00 1.70
C ASN A 161 8.50 16.50 2.22
N GLY A 162 8.96 15.38 1.67
CA GLY A 162 10.23 14.74 2.05
C GLY A 162 10.18 13.83 3.26
N LYS A 163 9.09 13.81 4.04
CA LYS A 163 8.92 12.86 5.14
C LYS A 163 8.39 11.53 4.61
N MET A 164 9.17 10.48 4.78
CA MET A 164 8.80 9.10 4.45
C MET A 164 8.46 8.33 5.71
N ASN A 165 7.31 7.67 5.75
CA ASN A 165 6.97 6.76 6.83
C ASN A 165 6.76 5.36 6.26
N LEU A 166 7.17 4.34 7.02
CA LEU A 166 6.79 2.96 6.81
C LEU A 166 5.96 2.50 8.01
N PHE A 167 4.82 1.90 7.71
CA PHE A 167 3.95 1.24 8.67
C PHE A 167 3.84 -0.24 8.32
N MET A 168 3.82 -1.09 9.34
CA MET A 168 3.52 -2.51 9.21
C MET A 168 2.48 -2.90 10.25
N ASP A 169 1.48 -3.67 9.84
CA ASP A 169 0.43 -4.22 10.70
C ASP A 169 -0.26 -3.15 11.56
N GLY A 170 -0.49 -1.98 10.95
CA GLY A 170 -1.15 -0.84 11.57
C GLY A 170 -0.24 0.10 12.38
N GLU A 171 1.03 -0.25 12.61
CA GLU A 171 1.96 0.50 13.46
C GLU A 171 3.07 1.19 12.68
N LEU A 172 3.52 2.36 13.14
CA LEU A 172 4.67 3.07 12.54
C LEU A 172 5.96 2.33 12.88
N VAL A 173 6.69 1.92 11.85
CA VAL A 173 7.95 1.18 11.97
C VAL A 173 9.15 2.11 11.82
N ASP A 174 9.11 3.00 10.84
CA ASP A 174 10.23 3.88 10.55
C ASP A 174 9.77 5.23 9.98
N THR A 175 10.58 6.27 10.23
CA THR A 175 10.45 7.60 9.64
C THR A 175 11.80 8.06 9.14
N THR A 176 11.89 8.30 7.84
CA THR A 176 13.11 8.77 7.18
C THR A 176 12.83 10.06 6.41
N MET A 177 13.79 10.99 6.42
CA MET A 177 13.72 12.18 5.59
C MET A 177 14.42 11.93 4.25
N SER A 178 13.69 12.14 3.16
CA SER A 178 14.25 12.16 1.80
C SER A 178 15.15 13.37 1.61
N LYS A 179 16.13 13.23 0.70
CA LYS A 179 16.97 14.33 0.21
C LYS A 179 16.18 15.33 -0.64
N THR A 180 14.96 14.99 -1.07
CA THR A 180 14.06 15.87 -1.83
C THR A 180 12.73 16.03 -1.11
N ASN A 181 12.07 17.16 -1.35
CA ASN A 181 10.74 17.49 -0.83
C ASN A 181 9.62 17.26 -1.86
N THR A 182 9.97 16.74 -3.05
CA THR A 182 9.05 16.36 -4.12
C THR A 182 9.35 14.94 -4.57
N LEU A 183 8.33 14.27 -5.11
CA LEU A 183 8.47 13.03 -5.84
C LEU A 183 9.22 13.29 -7.15
N TRP A 184 9.91 12.27 -7.64
CA TRP A 184 10.70 12.43 -8.85
C TRP A 184 9.83 12.70 -10.08
N PRO A 185 10.22 13.63 -10.97
CA PRO A 185 9.50 13.84 -12.21
C PRO A 185 9.61 12.61 -13.13
N ARG A 186 8.47 12.14 -13.65
CA ARG A 186 8.41 11.07 -14.65
C ARG A 186 9.18 11.49 -15.90
N LYS A 187 10.20 10.72 -16.29
CA LYS A 187 10.97 10.96 -17.52
C LYS A 187 10.50 10.05 -18.66
N GLU A 188 10.53 8.73 -18.54
CA GLU A 188 9.89 7.75 -19.47
C GLU A 188 9.64 6.38 -18.79
N ILE A 189 8.80 5.54 -19.46
CA ILE A 189 8.00 4.36 -19.03
C ILE A 189 7.11 4.60 -17.80
N LYS A 190 5.81 4.38 -18.02
CA LYS A 190 4.70 5.12 -17.40
C LYS A 190 3.68 4.15 -16.83
N GLU A 191 4.11 3.08 -16.20
CA GLU A 191 3.19 2.09 -15.64
C GLU A 191 3.42 1.94 -14.14
N LEU A 192 2.32 1.73 -13.42
CA LEU A 192 2.32 1.17 -12.09
C LEU A 192 2.47 -0.34 -12.23
N TRP A 193 3.39 -0.91 -11.46
CA TRP A 193 3.68 -2.34 -11.44
C TRP A 193 3.33 -2.93 -10.09
N ILE A 194 2.80 -4.16 -10.11
CA ILE A 194 2.63 -5.01 -8.93
C ILE A 194 3.39 -6.30 -9.22
N GLY A 195 4.26 -6.70 -8.30
CA GLY A 195 5.07 -7.91 -8.43
C GLY A 195 6.37 -7.75 -9.23
N ARG A 196 6.69 -6.56 -9.76
CA ARG A 196 7.97 -6.23 -10.38
C ARG A 196 8.25 -4.72 -10.40
N ILE A 197 9.45 -4.32 -10.84
CA ILE A 197 9.89 -2.91 -10.85
C ILE A 197 9.72 -2.19 -12.21
N SER A 198 10.00 -2.87 -13.33
CA SER A 198 9.93 -2.30 -14.68
C SER A 198 9.98 -3.39 -15.76
N GLU A 199 9.87 -3.03 -17.03
CA GLU A 199 10.05 -3.94 -18.17
C GLU A 199 11.44 -4.55 -18.30
N GLU A 200 12.47 -3.81 -17.92
CA GLU A 200 13.85 -4.19 -18.16
C GLU A 200 14.50 -4.89 -16.94
N ASP A 201 13.77 -5.01 -15.83
CA ASP A 201 14.35 -5.40 -14.55
C ASP A 201 13.48 -6.42 -13.78
N SER A 202 14.14 -7.50 -13.34
CA SER A 202 13.56 -8.75 -12.89
C SER A 202 13.42 -8.89 -11.37
N HIS A 203 13.13 -7.79 -10.65
CA HIS A 203 12.88 -7.82 -9.20
C HIS A 203 11.50 -8.41 -8.88
N PHE A 204 11.26 -9.66 -9.34
CA PHE A 204 9.98 -10.33 -9.24
C PHE A 204 9.65 -10.73 -7.81
N PHE A 205 8.43 -10.46 -7.38
CA PHE A 205 7.92 -10.88 -6.08
C PHE A 205 7.41 -12.32 -6.12
N LYS A 206 7.65 -13.05 -5.04
CA LYS A 206 7.14 -14.40 -4.83
C LYS A 206 6.27 -14.46 -3.59
N GLY A 207 4.98 -14.76 -3.77
CA GLY A 207 4.02 -14.78 -2.68
C GLY A 207 2.63 -14.40 -3.12
N LYS A 208 1.85 -13.81 -2.20
CA LYS A 208 0.49 -13.33 -2.49
C LYS A 208 0.39 -11.84 -2.20
N ILE A 209 -0.35 -11.13 -3.04
CA ILE A 209 -0.68 -9.70 -2.86
C ILE A 209 -2.20 -9.55 -2.87
N GLY A 210 -2.71 -8.85 -1.87
CA GLY A 210 -4.12 -8.55 -1.68
C GLY A 210 -4.33 -7.05 -1.45
N ALA A 211 -5.53 -6.57 -1.79
CA ALA A 211 -6.04 -5.24 -1.44
C ALA A 211 -5.06 -4.06 -1.61
N VAL A 212 -4.58 -3.84 -2.84
CA VAL A 212 -3.68 -2.71 -3.16
C VAL A 212 -4.49 -1.41 -3.26
N ARG A 213 -4.00 -0.36 -2.60
CA ARG A 213 -4.57 0.98 -2.67
C ARG A 213 -3.52 2.06 -2.77
N ILE A 214 -3.86 3.13 -3.49
CA ILE A 214 -3.02 4.32 -3.61
C ILE A 214 -3.88 5.55 -3.36
N TYR A 215 -3.35 6.51 -2.58
CA TYR A 215 -4.00 7.76 -2.23
C TYR A 215 -3.13 8.94 -2.63
N HIS A 216 -3.76 10.01 -3.12
CA HIS A 216 -3.11 11.31 -3.32
C HIS A 216 -3.09 12.12 -2.00
N ARG A 217 -2.68 11.48 -0.91
CA ARG A 217 -2.54 12.05 0.43
C ARG A 217 -1.65 11.15 1.28
N ALA A 218 -0.96 11.71 2.27
CA ALA A 218 -0.34 10.93 3.32
C ALA A 218 -1.38 10.58 4.40
N LEU A 219 -1.64 9.28 4.57
CA LEU A 219 -2.49 8.81 5.64
C LEU A 219 -1.80 9.02 7.00
N SER A 220 -2.59 9.41 8.00
CA SER A 220 -2.15 9.51 9.38
C SER A 220 -2.02 8.13 10.03
N PRO A 221 -1.23 7.98 11.12
CA PRO A 221 -1.14 6.72 11.85
C PRO A 221 -2.50 6.17 12.30
N PHE A 222 -3.42 7.06 12.69
CA PHE A 222 -4.77 6.67 13.08
C PHE A 222 -5.55 6.04 11.92
N GLU A 223 -5.47 6.65 10.73
CA GLU A 223 -6.13 6.12 9.52
C GLU A 223 -5.52 4.78 9.12
N VAL A 224 -4.19 4.65 9.16
CA VAL A 224 -3.50 3.38 8.88
C VAL A 224 -3.97 2.27 9.81
N GLY A 225 -4.00 2.53 11.12
CA GLY A 225 -4.49 1.54 12.10
C GLY A 225 -5.95 1.15 11.88
N LYS A 226 -6.84 2.12 11.58
CA LYS A 226 -8.24 1.81 11.26
C LYS A 226 -8.41 0.97 10.01
N ARG A 227 -7.58 1.22 9.01
CA ARG A 227 -7.62 0.47 7.75
C ARG A 227 -7.09 -0.94 7.91
N HIS A 228 -6.00 -1.12 8.68
CA HIS A 228 -5.51 -2.43 9.08
C HIS A 228 -6.66 -3.26 9.70
N ASP A 229 -7.31 -2.72 10.73
CA ASP A 229 -8.39 -3.42 11.44
C ASP A 229 -9.58 -3.76 10.53
N ALA A 230 -9.96 -2.83 9.64
CA ALA A 230 -11.11 -2.99 8.76
C ALA A 230 -10.87 -3.93 7.56
N THR A 231 -9.61 -4.21 7.23
CA THR A 231 -9.24 -5.00 6.04
C THR A 231 -8.45 -6.26 6.38
N ARG A 232 -8.36 -6.61 7.68
CA ARG A 232 -7.62 -7.77 8.17
C ARG A 232 -8.15 -9.12 7.68
N ASP A 233 -9.45 -9.19 7.39
CA ASP A 233 -10.15 -10.43 7.05
C ASP A 233 -10.30 -10.63 5.52
N LEU A 234 -9.25 -10.35 4.74
CA LEU A 234 -9.22 -10.72 3.31
C LEU A 234 -9.60 -12.19 3.07
#